data_AF-G5J104-F1
#
_entry.id   AF-G5J104-F1
#
_cell.length_a   1.000
_cell.length_b   1.000
_cell.length_c   1.000
_cell.angle_alpha   90.00
_cell.angle_beta   90.00
_cell.angle_gamma   90.00
#
_symmetry.space_group_name_H-M   'P 1'
#
loop_
_entity.id
_entity.type
_entity.pdbx_description
1 polymer ?
#
loop_
_entity_poly.entity_id
_entity_poly.type
_entity_poly.pdbx_seq_one_letter_code
_entity_poly.pdbx_strand_id
1 'polypeptide(L)'
;MKVIQLDLTNVRAWKPTFLVPIEDGSQLLGEFRILLDLSQPEGFLQLLGISMNSHERDLSLQLQELASSFRHHKLLTTISVMRVEQESEGIIAALQALQSAFFRPNILFLRFPNEPSDWEQLLPVFKEAKQLKVGVMLLGLHPSAGLGRMEVINLWIRPQLDDLPIMERLEKGNTDLAILMSLRLAKAWKGE
;
A
#
# COMPACT_ATOMS: atom_id res chain seq x y z
N MET A 1 12.36 6.45 -1.20
CA MET A 1 12.34 7.77 -1.86
C MET A 1 12.30 8.80 -0.76
N LYS A 2 13.16 9.83 -0.79
CA LYS A 2 13.22 10.85 0.28
C LYS A 2 12.43 12.10 -0.10
N VAL A 3 11.52 12.54 0.74
CA VAL A 3 10.64 13.70 0.55
C VAL A 3 11.45 15.00 0.47
N ILE A 4 12.51 15.10 1.26
CA ILE A 4 13.39 16.26 1.31
C ILE A 4 14.21 16.50 0.03
N GLN A 5 14.25 15.53 -0.88
CA GLN A 5 14.96 15.62 -2.17
C GLN A 5 14.02 15.96 -3.33
N LEU A 6 12.74 16.26 -3.05
CA LEU A 6 11.78 16.68 -4.06
C LEU A 6 12.14 18.07 -4.59
N ASP A 7 12.43 18.14 -5.88
CA ASP A 7 12.55 19.40 -6.61
C ASP A 7 11.16 20.08 -6.69
N LEU A 8 11.00 21.17 -5.95
CA LEU A 8 9.77 21.95 -5.91
C LEU A 8 9.48 22.70 -7.24
N THR A 9 10.47 22.78 -8.14
CA THR A 9 10.33 23.43 -9.46
C THR A 9 9.94 22.46 -10.57
N ASN A 10 10.13 21.15 -10.37
CA ASN A 10 9.70 20.09 -11.28
C ASN A 10 8.67 19.20 -10.58
N VAL A 11 7.43 19.70 -10.47
CA VAL A 11 6.35 19.11 -9.68
C VAL A 11 5.75 17.88 -10.39
N ARG A 12 6.51 16.80 -10.54
CA ARG A 12 5.90 15.47 -10.44
C ARG A 12 5.69 15.20 -8.96
N ALA A 13 4.65 15.82 -8.41
CA ALA A 13 4.20 15.54 -7.05
C ALA A 13 4.16 14.02 -6.85
N TRP A 14 4.70 13.55 -5.74
CA TRP A 14 4.70 12.13 -5.43
C TRP A 14 3.26 11.58 -5.45
N LYS A 15 3.05 10.51 -6.22
CA LYS A 15 1.74 9.81 -6.34
C LYS A 15 1.89 8.39 -5.82
N PRO A 16 1.00 7.90 -4.95
CA PRO A 16 1.00 6.54 -4.49
C PRO A 16 0.53 5.63 -5.60
N THR A 17 1.28 4.58 -5.81
CA THR A 17 0.96 3.49 -6.71
C THR A 17 1.02 2.21 -5.88
N PHE A 18 -0.15 1.67 -5.59
CA PHE A 18 -0.32 0.54 -4.68
C PHE A 18 -0.32 -0.77 -5.46
N LEU A 19 0.43 -1.76 -4.99
CA LEU A 19 0.19 -3.17 -5.26
C LEU A 19 -0.55 -3.75 -4.04
N VAL A 20 -1.72 -4.36 -4.28
CA VAL A 20 -2.58 -4.93 -3.24
C VAL A 20 -2.81 -6.41 -3.54
N PRO A 21 -2.12 -7.32 -2.84
CA PRO A 21 -2.36 -8.77 -2.91
C PRO A 21 -3.69 -9.15 -2.28
N ILE A 22 -4.42 -10.06 -2.93
CA ILE A 22 -5.80 -10.44 -2.57
C ILE A 22 -5.97 -11.93 -2.83
N GLU A 23 -6.30 -12.68 -1.80
CA GLU A 23 -6.63 -14.11 -1.92
C GLU A 23 -8.14 -14.33 -2.04
N ASP A 24 -8.93 -13.43 -1.43
CA ASP A 24 -10.39 -13.47 -1.45
C ASP A 24 -10.95 -12.05 -1.62
N GLY A 25 -11.84 -11.86 -2.60
CA GLY A 25 -12.46 -10.57 -2.88
C GLY A 25 -13.27 -9.98 -1.72
N SER A 26 -13.73 -10.81 -0.78
CA SER A 26 -14.42 -10.37 0.44
C SER A 26 -13.51 -9.53 1.35
N GLN A 27 -12.20 -9.76 1.31
CA GLN A 27 -11.21 -9.08 2.13
C GLN A 27 -11.26 -7.57 1.88
N LEU A 28 -11.34 -7.13 0.63
CA LEU A 28 -11.21 -5.71 0.30
C LEU A 28 -12.43 -4.85 0.66
N LEU A 29 -13.59 -5.43 1.03
CA LEU A 29 -14.74 -4.64 1.44
C LEU A 29 -14.44 -3.76 2.67
N GLY A 30 -13.66 -4.26 3.62
CA GLY A 30 -13.24 -3.51 4.80
C GLY A 30 -12.18 -2.44 4.53
N GLU A 31 -11.43 -2.59 3.43
CA GLU A 31 -10.27 -1.75 3.11
C GLU A 31 -10.53 -0.77 1.97
N PHE A 32 -11.64 -0.96 1.26
CA PHE A 32 -12.00 -0.16 0.10
C PHE A 32 -11.90 1.34 0.39
N ARG A 33 -12.48 1.76 1.52
CA ARG A 33 -12.52 3.17 1.89
C ARG A 33 -11.13 3.73 2.16
N ILE A 34 -10.29 3.01 2.91
CA ILE A 34 -8.94 3.50 3.24
C ILE A 34 -8.05 3.54 2.01
N LEU A 35 -8.11 2.54 1.13
CA LEU A 35 -7.37 2.56 -0.14
C LEU A 35 -7.82 3.71 -1.04
N LEU A 36 -9.13 3.99 -1.08
CA LEU A 36 -9.66 5.13 -1.81
C LEU A 36 -9.12 6.44 -1.24
N ASP A 37 -9.24 6.66 0.07
CA ASP A 37 -8.82 7.89 0.75
C ASP A 37 -7.30 8.12 0.64
N LEU A 38 -6.49 7.07 0.81
CA LEU A 38 -5.04 7.12 0.58
C LEU A 38 -4.68 7.45 -0.86
N SER A 39 -5.52 7.07 -1.82
CA SER A 39 -5.29 7.28 -3.25
C SER A 39 -5.85 8.60 -3.80
N GLN A 40 -6.53 9.42 -2.98
CA GLN A 40 -6.98 10.75 -3.38
C GLN A 40 -5.88 11.83 -3.31
N PRO A 41 -5.86 12.84 -4.21
CA PRO A 41 -6.73 12.99 -5.38
C PRO A 41 -6.28 12.15 -6.59
N GLU A 42 -5.01 11.75 -6.60
CA GLU A 42 -4.41 11.01 -7.69
C GLU A 42 -3.58 9.87 -7.13
N GLY A 43 -3.80 8.68 -7.68
CA GLY A 43 -3.13 7.45 -7.30
C GLY A 43 -3.41 6.36 -8.33
N PHE A 44 -2.74 5.25 -8.18
CA PHE A 44 -2.94 4.06 -8.99
C PHE A 44 -3.04 2.84 -8.09
N LEU A 45 -3.94 1.93 -8.44
CA LEU A 45 -4.19 0.72 -7.69
C LEU A 45 -4.01 -0.48 -8.61
N GLN A 46 -3.12 -1.39 -8.26
CA GLN A 46 -3.01 -2.69 -8.89
C GLN A 46 -3.46 -3.77 -7.91
N LEU A 47 -4.60 -4.39 -8.23
CA LEU A 47 -5.14 -5.51 -7.49
C LEU A 47 -4.51 -6.79 -8.01
N LEU A 48 -3.80 -7.51 -7.15
CA LEU A 48 -3.15 -8.77 -7.46
C LEU A 48 -3.94 -9.92 -6.82
N GLY A 49 -4.72 -10.62 -7.62
CA GLY A 49 -5.35 -11.87 -7.22
C GLY A 49 -4.32 -12.98 -7.11
N ILE A 50 -4.23 -13.61 -5.95
CA ILE A 50 -3.37 -14.76 -5.69
C ILE A 50 -4.27 -15.96 -5.45
N SER A 51 -4.18 -16.95 -6.33
CA SER A 51 -5.02 -18.15 -6.26
C SER A 51 -4.14 -19.38 -6.05
N MET A 52 -4.27 -20.04 -4.90
CA MET A 52 -3.60 -21.33 -4.62
C MET A 52 -4.37 -22.53 -5.17
N ASN A 53 -5.66 -22.35 -5.46
CA ASN A 53 -6.57 -23.40 -5.93
C ASN A 53 -7.13 -23.09 -7.32
N SER A 54 -7.94 -24.00 -7.86
CA SER A 54 -8.62 -23.90 -9.16
C SER A 54 -9.77 -22.87 -9.25
N HIS A 55 -9.87 -21.94 -8.30
CA HIS A 55 -10.96 -20.94 -8.18
C HIS A 55 -10.63 -19.58 -8.84
N GLU A 56 -9.66 -19.53 -9.76
CA GLU A 56 -9.20 -18.29 -10.40
C GLU A 56 -10.29 -17.49 -11.09
N ARG A 57 -11.27 -18.17 -11.69
CA ARG A 57 -12.35 -17.48 -12.41
C ARG A 57 -13.22 -16.68 -11.45
N ASP A 58 -13.53 -17.23 -10.29
CA ASP A 58 -14.36 -16.58 -9.29
C ASP A 58 -13.63 -15.37 -8.70
N LEU A 59 -12.35 -15.54 -8.34
CA LEU A 59 -11.51 -14.43 -7.87
C LEU A 59 -11.37 -13.34 -8.94
N SER A 60 -11.18 -13.71 -10.21
CA SER A 60 -11.10 -12.74 -11.30
C SER A 60 -12.37 -11.90 -11.44
N LEU A 61 -13.55 -12.52 -11.35
CA LEU A 61 -14.84 -11.81 -11.39
C LEU A 61 -14.99 -10.84 -10.21
N GLN A 62 -14.68 -11.30 -8.99
CA GLN A 62 -14.71 -10.44 -7.80
C GLN A 62 -13.78 -9.23 -7.93
N LEU A 63 -12.56 -9.43 -8.44
CA LEU A 63 -11.62 -8.34 -8.68
C LEU A 63 -12.06 -7.38 -9.77
N GLN A 64 -12.73 -7.87 -10.82
CA GLN A 64 -13.31 -7.02 -11.87
C GLN A 64 -14.40 -6.10 -11.31
N GLU A 65 -15.29 -6.64 -10.48
CA GLU A 65 -16.33 -5.87 -9.81
C GLU A 65 -15.73 -4.81 -8.89
N LEU A 66 -14.73 -5.20 -8.10
CA LEU A 66 -14.06 -4.28 -7.18
C LEU A 66 -13.29 -3.17 -7.91
N ALA A 67 -12.55 -3.52 -8.97
CA ALA A 67 -11.87 -2.55 -9.81
C ALA A 67 -12.85 -1.63 -10.54
N SER A 68 -14.04 -2.11 -10.89
CA SER A 68 -15.13 -1.27 -11.42
C SER A 68 -15.57 -0.24 -10.38
N SER A 69 -15.76 -0.65 -9.13
CA SER A 69 -16.11 0.25 -8.03
C SER A 69 -15.05 1.32 -7.79
N PHE A 70 -13.76 0.98 -7.75
CA PHE A 70 -12.69 1.99 -7.63
C PHE A 70 -12.66 2.97 -8.80
N ARG A 71 -12.84 2.47 -10.04
CA ARG A 71 -12.91 3.32 -11.25
C ARG A 71 -14.13 4.24 -11.24
N HIS A 72 -15.26 3.81 -10.68
CA HIS A 72 -16.42 4.68 -10.46
C HIS A 72 -16.07 5.87 -9.56
N HIS A 73 -15.20 5.67 -8.57
CA HIS A 73 -14.63 6.74 -7.74
C HIS A 73 -13.40 7.43 -8.35
N LYS A 74 -13.20 7.31 -9.67
CA LYS A 74 -12.12 7.94 -10.45
C LYS A 74 -10.71 7.51 -10.04
N LEU A 75 -10.56 6.40 -9.32
CA LEU A 75 -9.25 5.80 -9.06
C LEU A 75 -8.88 4.89 -10.22
N LEU A 76 -7.69 5.11 -10.80
CA LEU A 76 -7.16 4.21 -11.82
C LEU A 76 -6.83 2.87 -11.18
N THR A 77 -7.48 1.81 -11.67
CA THR A 77 -7.32 0.47 -11.12
C THR A 77 -7.12 -0.57 -12.21
N THR A 78 -6.09 -1.40 -12.05
CA THR A 78 -5.85 -2.59 -12.87
C THR A 78 -5.93 -3.84 -12.00
N ILE A 79 -6.13 -4.98 -12.65
CA ILE A 79 -6.18 -6.28 -11.99
C ILE A 79 -5.23 -7.25 -12.70
N SER A 80 -4.68 -8.18 -11.95
CA SER A 80 -3.94 -9.34 -12.45
C SER A 80 -4.23 -10.52 -11.53
N VAL A 81 -4.38 -11.73 -12.06
CA VAL A 81 -4.57 -12.95 -11.25
C VAL A 81 -3.43 -13.90 -11.55
N MET A 82 -2.85 -14.48 -10.50
CA MET A 82 -1.72 -15.41 -10.59
C MET A 82 -2.02 -16.70 -9.83
N ARG A 83 -1.66 -17.83 -10.43
CA ARG A 83 -1.60 -19.12 -9.74
C ARG A 83 -0.24 -19.30 -9.12
N VAL A 84 -0.20 -19.55 -7.82
CA VAL A 84 1.04 -19.80 -7.09
C VAL A 84 0.80 -20.84 -6.01
N GLU A 85 1.86 -21.49 -5.55
CA GLU A 85 1.78 -22.40 -4.41
C GLU A 85 1.82 -21.64 -3.09
N GLN A 86 2.48 -20.48 -3.06
CA GLN A 86 2.62 -19.64 -1.87
C GLN A 86 2.32 -18.17 -2.20
N GLU A 87 1.67 -17.46 -1.28
CA GLU A 87 1.31 -16.05 -1.46
C GLU A 87 2.55 -15.18 -1.68
N SER A 88 3.58 -15.39 -0.86
CA SER A 88 4.84 -14.66 -0.90
C SER A 88 5.52 -14.71 -2.27
N GLU A 89 5.48 -15.87 -2.95
CA GLU A 89 6.00 -16.04 -4.31
C GLU A 89 5.24 -15.20 -5.32
N GLY A 90 3.89 -15.17 -5.22
CA GLY A 90 3.04 -14.35 -6.07
C GLY A 90 3.33 -12.86 -5.91
N ILE A 91 3.49 -12.39 -4.67
CA ILE A 91 3.80 -10.99 -4.39
C ILE A 91 5.19 -10.63 -4.95
N ILE A 92 6.20 -11.46 -4.70
CA ILE A 92 7.58 -11.23 -5.19
C ILE A 92 7.60 -11.19 -6.73
N ALA A 93 6.98 -12.16 -7.39
CA ALA A 93 6.92 -12.23 -8.84
C ALA A 93 6.22 -10.99 -9.43
N ALA A 94 5.12 -10.54 -8.82
CA ALA A 94 4.43 -9.33 -9.25
C ALA A 94 5.29 -8.07 -9.06
N LEU A 95 5.94 -7.90 -7.91
CA LEU A 95 6.84 -6.77 -7.66
C LEU A 95 7.98 -6.71 -8.70
N GLN A 96 8.57 -7.87 -9.03
CA GLN A 96 9.62 -7.97 -10.03
C GLN A 96 9.12 -7.66 -11.45
N ALA A 97 7.98 -8.24 -11.84
CA ALA A 97 7.39 -8.03 -13.16
C ALA A 97 6.99 -6.58 -13.41
N LEU A 98 6.53 -5.87 -12.37
CA LEU A 98 6.04 -4.51 -12.48
C LEU A 98 7.12 -3.43 -12.44
N GLN A 99 8.41 -3.80 -12.29
CA GLN A 99 9.51 -2.85 -12.34
C GLN A 99 9.62 -2.09 -13.66
N SER A 100 9.12 -2.65 -14.77
CA SER A 100 9.15 -2.02 -16.09
C SER A 100 7.80 -1.42 -16.50
N ALA A 101 6.75 -1.60 -15.69
CA ALA A 101 5.41 -1.09 -15.99
C ALA A 101 5.39 0.44 -16.08
N PHE A 102 4.41 0.98 -16.79
CA PHE A 102 4.18 2.43 -16.84
C PHE A 102 3.81 2.98 -15.46
N PHE A 103 2.90 2.28 -14.75
CA PHE A 103 2.54 2.55 -13.37
C PHE A 103 3.25 1.54 -12.45
N ARG A 104 4.53 1.81 -12.14
CA ARG A 104 5.31 0.98 -11.22
C ARG A 104 4.78 1.17 -9.80
N PRO A 105 4.43 0.11 -9.05
CA PRO A 105 4.08 0.23 -7.65
C PRO A 105 5.24 0.82 -6.84
N ASN A 106 4.94 1.80 -6.00
CA ASN A 106 5.88 2.36 -5.02
C ASN A 106 5.47 2.03 -3.59
N ILE A 107 4.29 1.41 -3.41
CA ILE A 107 3.81 0.90 -2.13
C ILE A 107 3.25 -0.51 -2.33
N LEU A 108 3.74 -1.46 -1.55
CA LEU A 108 3.07 -2.72 -1.29
C LEU A 108 2.16 -2.52 -0.07
N PHE A 109 0.86 -2.73 -0.25
CA PHE A 109 -0.13 -2.60 0.80
C PHE A 109 -0.59 -3.99 1.25
N LEU A 110 -0.48 -4.27 2.54
CA LEU A 110 -0.82 -5.55 3.13
C LEU A 110 -1.64 -5.34 4.40
N ARG A 111 -2.36 -6.38 4.82
CA ARG A 111 -2.90 -6.45 6.18
C ARG A 111 -1.79 -6.64 7.19
N PHE A 112 -2.01 -6.12 8.39
CA PHE A 112 -1.17 -6.48 9.52
C PHE A 112 -1.39 -7.96 9.86
N PRO A 113 -0.35 -8.80 9.87
CA PRO A 113 -0.50 -10.22 10.17
C PRO A 113 -0.85 -10.44 11.64
N ASN A 114 -1.80 -11.35 11.90
CA ASN A 114 -2.26 -11.66 13.25
C ASN A 114 -1.45 -12.78 13.90
N GLU A 115 -0.95 -13.73 13.11
CA GLU A 115 -0.22 -14.90 13.61
C GLU A 115 1.30 -14.76 13.36
N PRO A 116 2.16 -15.26 14.28
CA PRO A 116 3.61 -15.25 14.08
C PRO A 116 4.09 -15.96 12.81
N SER A 117 3.43 -17.03 12.40
CA SER A 117 3.74 -17.78 11.17
C SER A 117 3.58 -16.94 9.90
N ASP A 118 2.62 -16.03 9.88
CA ASP A 118 2.38 -15.15 8.74
C ASP A 118 3.53 -14.15 8.56
N TRP A 119 4.16 -13.73 9.67
CA TRP A 119 5.33 -12.86 9.62
C TRP A 119 6.50 -13.54 8.91
N GLU A 120 6.74 -14.82 9.16
CA GLU A 120 7.83 -15.57 8.53
C GLU A 120 7.67 -15.63 7.01
N GLN A 121 6.43 -15.78 6.53
CA GLN A 121 6.11 -15.79 5.09
C GLN A 121 6.31 -14.41 4.43
N LEU A 122 6.18 -13.32 5.17
CA LEU A 122 6.35 -11.95 4.65
C LEU A 122 7.80 -11.45 4.70
N LEU A 123 8.70 -12.08 5.48
CA LEU A 123 10.10 -11.66 5.55
C LEU A 123 10.80 -11.63 4.16
N PRO A 124 10.63 -12.66 3.29
CA PRO A 124 11.15 -12.61 1.92
C PRO A 124 10.55 -11.46 1.11
N VAL A 125 9.25 -11.21 1.26
CA VAL A 125 8.52 -10.13 0.57
C VAL A 125 9.07 -8.76 0.96
N PHE A 126 9.31 -8.51 2.26
CA PHE A 126 9.87 -7.24 2.73
C PHE A 126 11.30 -7.03 2.25
N LYS A 127 12.10 -8.11 2.20
CA LYS A 127 13.45 -8.07 1.65
C LYS A 127 13.42 -7.67 0.18
N GLU A 128 12.53 -8.27 -0.61
CA GLU A 128 12.36 -7.95 -2.02
C GLU A 128 11.87 -6.50 -2.21
N ALA A 129 10.79 -6.10 -1.51
CA ALA A 129 10.28 -4.74 -1.58
C ALA A 129 11.36 -3.69 -1.28
N LYS A 130 12.21 -3.94 -0.27
CA LYS A 130 13.37 -3.09 0.05
C LYS A 130 14.38 -3.03 -1.10
N GLN A 131 14.72 -4.17 -1.71
CA GLN A 131 15.64 -4.22 -2.86
C GLN A 131 15.09 -3.43 -4.05
N LEU A 132 13.78 -3.54 -4.29
CA LEU A 132 13.07 -2.86 -5.38
C LEU A 132 12.66 -1.42 -5.04
N LYS A 133 13.04 -0.93 -3.84
CA LYS A 133 12.74 0.41 -3.34
C LYS A 133 11.24 0.72 -3.29
N VAL A 134 10.43 -0.31 -3.04
CA VAL A 134 8.99 -0.25 -2.81
C VAL A 134 8.75 -0.10 -1.31
N GLY A 135 7.97 0.91 -0.92
CA GLY A 135 7.54 1.10 0.46
C GLY A 135 6.56 0.00 0.87
N VAL A 136 6.52 -0.36 2.15
CA VAL A 136 5.54 -1.32 2.66
C VAL A 136 4.61 -0.59 3.62
N MET A 137 3.31 -0.77 3.44
CA MET A 137 2.27 -0.27 4.33
C MET A 137 1.48 -1.47 4.87
N LEU A 138 1.43 -1.59 6.20
CA LEU A 138 0.65 -2.61 6.89
C LEU A 138 -0.59 -1.95 7.51
N LEU A 139 -1.78 -2.46 7.17
CA LEU A 139 -3.04 -2.00 7.72
C LEU A 139 -3.45 -2.88 8.89
N GLY A 140 -3.43 -2.33 10.10
CA GLY A 140 -4.05 -2.93 11.29
C GLY A 140 -5.34 -2.20 11.64
N LEU A 141 -6.49 -2.84 11.43
CA LEU A 141 -7.79 -2.31 11.83
C LEU A 141 -8.16 -2.78 13.25
N HIS A 142 -8.77 -1.90 14.04
CA HIS A 142 -9.31 -2.32 15.34
C HIS A 142 -10.47 -3.31 15.13
N PRO A 143 -10.51 -4.47 15.81
CA PRO A 143 -11.49 -5.54 15.53
C PRO A 143 -12.96 -5.10 15.54
N SER A 144 -13.32 -4.18 16.44
CA SER A 144 -14.70 -3.68 16.57
C SER A 144 -14.92 -2.29 15.98
N ALA A 145 -13.87 -1.47 15.89
CA ALA A 145 -14.00 -0.04 15.62
C ALA A 145 -13.50 0.34 14.22
N GLY A 146 -12.74 -0.54 13.56
CA GLY A 146 -12.10 -0.24 12.29
C GLY A 146 -11.23 1.01 12.39
N LEU A 147 -11.61 2.06 11.66
CA LEU A 147 -10.97 3.38 11.65
C LEU A 147 -11.71 4.43 12.49
N GLY A 148 -12.79 4.06 13.16
CA GLY A 148 -13.61 4.97 13.96
C GLY A 148 -14.21 6.11 13.12
N ARG A 149 -14.14 7.34 13.65
CA ARG A 149 -14.71 8.54 13.03
C ARG A 149 -13.81 9.16 11.95
N MET A 150 -12.56 8.70 11.80
CA MET A 150 -11.61 9.26 10.83
C MET A 150 -11.33 10.77 11.03
N GLU A 151 -11.41 11.29 12.26
CA GLU A 151 -11.26 12.73 12.55
C GLU A 151 -9.86 13.12 13.06
N VAL A 152 -9.14 12.19 13.68
CA VAL A 152 -7.84 12.45 14.32
C VAL A 152 -6.80 11.50 13.75
N ILE A 153 -5.66 12.04 13.29
CA ILE A 153 -4.56 11.27 12.73
C ILE A 153 -3.31 11.44 13.60
N ASN A 154 -2.97 10.40 14.35
CA ASN A 154 -1.75 10.40 15.15
C ASN A 154 -0.58 9.81 14.35
N LEU A 155 0.41 10.65 14.02
CA LEU A 155 1.66 10.21 13.39
C LEU A 155 2.75 9.98 14.44
N TRP A 156 3.12 8.72 14.62
CA TRP A 156 4.18 8.32 15.53
C TRP A 156 5.53 8.29 14.82
N ILE A 157 6.39 9.28 15.12
CA ILE A 157 7.76 9.33 14.61
C ILE A 157 8.68 8.87 15.74
N ARG A 158 9.45 7.80 15.52
CA ARG A 158 10.41 7.35 16.54
C ARG A 158 11.42 8.48 16.82
N PRO A 159 11.68 8.79 18.10
CA PRO A 159 12.74 9.73 18.44
C PRO A 159 14.05 9.14 17.94
N GLN A 160 14.69 9.85 17.01
CA GLN A 160 16.08 9.57 16.66
C GLN A 160 16.91 10.21 17.77
N LEU A 161 17.65 9.39 18.53
CA LEU A 161 18.34 9.77 19.77
C LEU A 161 19.57 10.67 19.53
N ASP A 162 19.84 11.05 18.28
CA ASP A 162 21.01 11.84 17.92
C ASP A 162 20.66 13.34 17.87
N ASP A 163 21.54 14.21 18.37
CA ASP A 163 21.45 15.68 18.28
C ASP A 163 21.78 16.18 16.86
N LEU A 164 21.15 15.57 15.86
CA LEU A 164 21.35 15.89 14.46
C LEU A 164 20.36 16.98 14.03
N PRO A 165 20.76 17.88 13.10
CA PRO A 165 19.83 18.79 12.44
C PRO A 165 18.63 18.05 11.84
N ILE A 166 17.45 18.67 11.87
CA ILE A 166 16.18 18.07 11.41
C ILE A 166 16.27 17.45 10.01
N MET A 167 16.98 18.08 9.08
CA MET A 167 17.14 17.55 7.71
C MET A 167 17.93 16.25 7.69
N GLU A 168 19.01 16.16 8.46
CA GLU A 168 19.82 14.95 8.54
C GLU A 168 19.05 13.82 9.24
N ARG A 169 18.19 14.15 10.21
CA ARG A 169 17.28 13.19 10.84
C ARG A 169 16.26 12.62 9.86
N LEU A 170 15.64 13.48 9.05
CA LEU A 170 14.72 13.06 7.99
C LEU A 170 15.46 12.23 6.93
N GLU A 171 16.73 12.54 6.63
CA GLU A 171 17.55 11.75 5.73
C GLU A 171 17.83 10.33 6.23
N LYS A 172 18.11 10.17 7.52
CA LYS A 172 18.48 8.88 8.10
C LYS A 172 17.26 8.05 8.49
N GLY A 173 16.08 8.69 8.63
CA GLY A 173 14.85 8.05 9.05
C GLY A 173 14.10 7.31 7.93
N ASN A 174 13.23 6.37 8.33
CA ASN A 174 12.21 5.77 7.46
C ASN A 174 10.85 6.39 7.79
N THR A 175 10.69 7.70 7.53
CA THR A 175 9.51 8.48 7.95
C THR A 175 8.73 9.07 6.79
N ASP A 176 9.34 9.13 5.60
CA ASP A 176 8.78 9.74 4.40
C ASP A 176 7.40 9.21 4.05
N LEU A 177 7.26 7.88 3.98
CA LEU A 177 5.99 7.25 3.64
C LEU A 177 4.92 7.54 4.70
N ALA A 178 5.27 7.47 5.99
CA ALA A 178 4.32 7.73 7.07
C ALA A 178 3.83 9.19 7.06
N ILE A 179 4.73 10.15 6.82
CA ILE A 179 4.38 11.57 6.68
C ILE A 179 3.48 11.78 5.46
N LEU A 180 3.86 11.25 4.29
CA LEU A 180 3.09 11.41 3.06
C LEU A 180 1.69 10.79 3.17
N MET A 181 1.55 9.61 3.78
CA MET A 181 0.25 8.97 4.02
C MET A 181 -0.59 9.76 5.01
N SER A 182 0.00 10.24 6.11
CA SER A 182 -0.73 11.05 7.10
C SER A 182 -1.25 12.34 6.46
N LEU A 183 -0.45 13.03 5.65
CA LEU A 183 -0.86 14.24 4.94
C LEU A 183 -1.99 13.97 3.93
N ARG A 184 -1.98 12.81 3.25
CA ARG A 184 -3.05 12.43 2.32
C ARG A 184 -4.34 12.11 3.06
N LEU A 185 -4.27 11.36 4.15
CA LEU A 185 -5.43 11.08 5.00
C LEU A 185 -6.01 12.36 5.60
N ALA A 186 -5.17 13.27 6.12
CA ALA A 186 -5.63 14.54 6.68
C ALA A 186 -6.39 15.37 5.63
N LYS A 187 -5.90 15.40 4.38
CA LYS A 187 -6.61 16.05 3.27
C LYS A 187 -7.92 15.35 2.89
N ALA A 188 -7.93 14.02 2.84
CA ALA A 188 -9.11 13.24 2.46
C ALA A 188 -10.21 13.33 3.53
N TRP A 189 -9.83 13.29 4.80
CA TRP A 189 -10.75 13.24 5.94
C TRP A 189 -11.11 14.62 6.50
N LYS A 190 -10.33 15.66 6.15
CA LYS A 190 -10.38 16.97 6.82
C LYS A 190 -10.16 16.84 8.32
N GLY A 191 -9.37 15.84 8.71
CA GLY A 191 -9.01 15.55 10.10
C GLY A 191 -7.83 16.39 10.56
N GLU A 192 -7.65 16.43 11.88
CA GLU A 192 -6.54 17.10 12.58
C GLU A 192 -5.39 16.13 12.90
#